data_AF-A0A9E3X3M3-F1
#
_entry.id   AF-A0A9E3X3M3-F1
#
_cell.length_a   1.000
_cell.length_b   1.000
_cell.length_c   1.000
_cell.angle_alpha   90.00
_cell.angle_beta   90.00
_cell.angle_gamma   90.00
#
_symmetry.space_group_name_H-M   'P 1'
#
loop_
_entity.id
_entity.type
_entity.pdbx_description
1 polymer ?
#
loop_
_entity_poly.entity_id
_entity_poly.type
_entity_poly.pdbx_seq_one_letter_code
_entity_poly.pdbx_strand_id
1 'polypeptide(L)'
;MMSEHQPEAEETAEDPKEQPTKTEWHLLFAVEQHLALTPVGVGVDSEFPAMQESPKIDVLLLRRTGTAWTAAQRARLPDGIRDSSAVNNLLEFKYTESLTKAVIIQAISYEHYFRTHRRLPHADVRLFVLIAKTPNTARLTEMGFVATELPGVLQGENYYVRHVTLLLLNELRDVPHNAFVKAFASRQIQKRKAFEQLNKLDNLPVKLSIYIQGLREIWSLPKGDEMNDILTPERVMEVGEAWKRNLLRNMTPEELETYLSNDQWKKNILQNMTPEELDTYLVDDRWKRSLLQNMTPEELDTYLADDRWKRSLLQNMTPEELDEYFPNYKQYVLEQGIVLAKQETVRAMFARNFDVAVIADVTGLTVEQVNAMIADQTDSAK
;
A
#
# COMPACT_ATOMS: atom_id res chain seq x y z
N MET A 1 28.91 62.46 -5.82
CA MET A 1 27.88 61.95 -6.76
C MET A 1 27.63 60.51 -6.39
N MET A 2 26.49 60.26 -5.74
CA MET A 2 26.02 58.94 -5.34
C MET A 2 25.59 58.17 -6.60
N SER A 3 26.13 56.97 -6.79
CA SER A 3 25.62 56.02 -7.77
C SER A 3 24.87 54.94 -7.01
N GLU A 4 23.56 54.94 -7.16
CA GLU A 4 22.65 53.94 -6.59
C GLU A 4 22.97 52.55 -7.16
N HIS A 5 23.05 51.57 -6.27
CA HIS A 5 23.05 50.15 -6.57
C HIS A 5 21.59 49.70 -6.56
N GLN A 6 21.06 49.30 -7.72
CA GLN A 6 19.81 48.53 -7.78
C GLN A 6 20.14 47.04 -7.64
N PRO A 7 19.42 46.27 -6.81
CA PRO A 7 19.55 44.82 -6.80
C PRO A 7 18.70 44.22 -7.93
N GLU A 8 19.31 43.34 -8.73
CA GLU A 8 18.62 42.48 -9.68
C GLU A 8 17.72 41.51 -8.89
N ALA A 9 16.41 41.55 -9.19
CA ALA A 9 15.46 40.58 -8.70
C ALA A 9 15.62 39.29 -9.51
N GLU A 10 16.06 38.24 -8.82
CA GLU A 10 16.12 36.87 -9.35
C GLU A 10 14.69 36.32 -9.41
N GLU A 11 13.99 36.59 -10.51
CA GLU A 11 12.67 36.05 -10.80
C GLU A 11 12.85 34.63 -11.35
N THR A 12 12.75 33.64 -10.46
CA THR A 12 12.69 32.22 -10.84
C THR A 12 11.40 31.95 -11.60
N ALA A 13 11.49 32.00 -12.93
CA ALA A 13 10.45 31.51 -13.82
C ALA A 13 10.38 29.98 -13.68
N GLU A 14 9.47 29.48 -12.85
CA GLU A 14 9.00 28.09 -12.97
C GLU A 14 8.27 27.98 -14.30
N ASP A 15 8.79 27.13 -15.20
CA ASP A 15 8.10 26.78 -16.44
C ASP A 15 6.68 26.30 -16.13
N PRO A 16 5.65 26.81 -16.84
CA PRO A 16 4.29 26.37 -16.61
C PRO A 16 4.19 24.88 -16.94
N LYS A 17 3.95 24.05 -15.91
CA LYS A 17 3.63 22.63 -16.08
C LYS A 17 2.41 22.52 -17.00
N GLU A 18 2.62 22.11 -18.24
CA GLU A 18 1.54 21.82 -19.18
C GLU A 18 0.56 20.85 -18.52
N GLN A 19 -0.69 21.26 -18.40
CA GLN A 19 -1.72 20.39 -17.85
C GLN A 19 -1.99 19.25 -18.83
N PRO A 20 -2.07 17.99 -18.35
CA PRO A 20 -2.30 16.86 -19.22
C PRO A 20 -3.64 17.00 -19.94
N THR A 21 -3.65 16.75 -21.25
CA THR A 21 -4.85 16.87 -22.10
C THR A 21 -5.66 15.57 -22.16
N LYS A 22 -5.15 14.48 -21.59
CA LYS A 22 -5.76 13.15 -21.59
C LYS A 22 -5.42 12.41 -20.29
N THR A 23 -6.32 11.51 -19.89
CA THR A 23 -6.05 10.54 -18.80
C THR A 23 -4.96 9.56 -19.21
N GLU A 24 -3.85 9.59 -18.48
CA GLU A 24 -2.74 8.65 -18.58
C GLU A 24 -3.05 7.38 -17.78
N TRP A 25 -3.81 6.47 -18.40
CA TRP A 25 -4.33 5.28 -17.73
C TRP A 25 -3.24 4.36 -17.17
N HIS A 26 -2.05 4.33 -17.79
CA HIS A 26 -0.92 3.57 -17.28
C HIS A 26 -0.39 4.11 -15.96
N LEU A 27 -0.46 5.42 -15.70
CA LEU A 27 -0.06 5.99 -14.42
C LEU A 27 -1.03 5.58 -13.30
N LEU A 28 -2.33 5.57 -13.58
CA LEU A 28 -3.34 5.09 -12.62
C LEU A 28 -3.10 3.60 -12.28
N PHE A 29 -2.86 2.80 -13.32
CA PHE A 29 -2.51 1.40 -13.15
C PHE A 29 -1.21 1.23 -12.37
N ALA A 30 -0.17 2.00 -12.67
CA ALA A 30 1.13 1.90 -12.01
C ALA A 30 1.06 2.26 -10.52
N VAL A 31 0.30 3.29 -10.14
CA VAL A 31 0.12 3.67 -8.73
C VAL A 31 -0.62 2.58 -7.96
N GLU A 32 -1.66 1.97 -8.55
CA GLU A 32 -2.34 0.82 -7.95
C GLU A 32 -1.35 -0.34 -7.74
N GLN A 33 -0.60 -0.72 -8.78
CA GLN A 33 0.41 -1.77 -8.68
C GLN A 33 1.50 -1.44 -7.65
N HIS A 34 1.95 -0.19 -7.56
CA HIS A 34 2.93 0.25 -6.58
C HIS A 34 2.41 0.08 -5.15
N LEU A 35 1.19 0.53 -4.89
CA LEU A 35 0.52 0.39 -3.58
C LEU A 35 0.24 -1.08 -3.22
N ALA A 36 -0.08 -1.91 -4.22
CA ALA A 36 -0.35 -3.32 -4.03
C ALA A 36 0.92 -4.17 -3.83
N LEU A 37 1.99 -3.91 -4.58
CA LEU A 37 3.10 -4.86 -4.69
C LEU A 37 4.35 -4.46 -3.88
N THR A 38 4.59 -3.17 -3.66
CA THR A 38 5.73 -2.71 -2.83
C THR A 38 5.71 -3.26 -1.40
N PRO A 39 4.55 -3.34 -0.70
CA PRO A 39 4.49 -3.91 0.65
C PRO A 39 4.87 -5.40 0.73
N VAL A 40 4.85 -6.12 -0.39
CA VAL A 40 5.28 -7.53 -0.48
C VAL A 40 6.65 -7.68 -1.16
N GLY A 41 7.41 -6.57 -1.27
CA GLY A 41 8.80 -6.57 -1.70
C GLY A 41 9.03 -6.61 -3.21
N VAL A 42 8.01 -6.34 -4.03
CA VAL A 42 8.17 -6.20 -5.49
C VAL A 42 8.51 -4.75 -5.79
N GLY A 43 9.54 -4.51 -6.61
CA GLY A 43 9.79 -3.15 -7.13
C GLY A 43 8.80 -2.80 -8.23
N VAL A 44 8.25 -1.59 -8.19
CA VAL A 44 7.32 -1.09 -9.21
C VAL A 44 7.79 0.30 -9.64
N ASP A 45 8.21 0.41 -10.90
CA ASP A 45 8.58 1.67 -11.53
C ASP A 45 7.61 1.98 -12.68
N SER A 46 7.16 3.22 -12.78
CA SER A 46 6.30 3.70 -13.87
C SER A 46 7.10 4.55 -14.84
N GLU A 47 6.70 4.58 -16.11
CA GLU A 47 7.36 5.39 -17.14
C GLU A 47 8.88 5.16 -17.21
N PHE A 48 9.28 3.91 -17.01
CA PHE A 48 10.67 3.55 -16.90
C PHE A 48 11.36 3.74 -18.26
N PRO A 49 12.43 4.54 -18.35
CA PRO A 49 13.07 4.81 -19.62
C PRO A 49 13.78 3.54 -20.12
N ALA A 50 13.42 3.08 -21.33
CA ALA A 50 14.05 1.91 -21.92
C ALA A 50 15.52 2.18 -22.33
N MET A 51 15.87 3.47 -22.55
CA MET A 51 17.20 3.98 -22.90
C MET A 51 17.50 5.28 -22.11
N GLN A 52 18.54 6.05 -22.49
CA GLN A 52 18.86 7.33 -21.83
C GLN A 52 17.75 8.38 -21.95
N GLU A 53 17.01 8.37 -23.07
CA GLU A 53 15.78 9.14 -23.28
C GLU A 53 14.71 8.20 -23.86
N SER A 54 13.50 8.73 -24.12
CA SER A 54 12.34 8.04 -24.71
C SER A 54 12.72 6.91 -25.71
N PRO A 55 12.06 5.74 -25.69
CA PRO A 55 10.72 5.52 -25.14
C PRO A 55 10.66 5.02 -23.70
N LYS A 56 9.49 5.22 -23.07
CA LYS A 56 9.19 4.84 -21.69
C LYS A 56 8.31 3.57 -21.68
N ILE A 57 8.69 2.62 -20.84
CA ILE A 57 7.87 1.45 -20.49
C ILE A 57 6.81 1.90 -19.50
N ASP A 58 5.55 1.53 -19.73
CA ASP A 58 4.43 1.94 -18.87
C ASP A 58 4.66 1.53 -17.42
N VAL A 59 4.92 0.25 -17.16
CA VAL A 59 5.24 -0.29 -15.83
C VAL A 59 6.33 -1.36 -15.89
N LEU A 60 7.31 -1.27 -14.98
CA LEU A 60 8.33 -2.28 -14.75
C LEU A 60 8.12 -2.90 -13.37
N LEU A 61 7.96 -4.21 -13.33
CA LEU A 61 7.90 -5.00 -12.09
C LEU A 61 9.22 -5.76 -11.89
N LEU A 62 9.82 -5.60 -10.71
CA LEU A 62 11.13 -6.15 -10.36
C LEU A 62 11.03 -7.16 -9.22
N ARG A 63 11.48 -8.39 -9.46
CA ARG A 63 11.72 -9.36 -8.39
C ARG A 63 13.05 -9.05 -7.70
N ARG A 64 12.99 -8.43 -6.52
CA ARG A 64 14.20 -8.00 -5.79
C ARG A 64 14.96 -9.13 -5.10
N THR A 65 14.26 -10.20 -4.70
CA THR A 65 14.84 -11.30 -3.93
C THR A 65 14.35 -12.65 -4.42
N GLY A 66 15.21 -13.66 -4.31
CA GLY A 66 14.89 -15.05 -4.64
C GLY A 66 14.81 -15.37 -6.14
N THR A 67 14.63 -16.66 -6.42
CA THR A 67 14.53 -17.22 -7.79
C THR A 67 13.09 -17.39 -8.26
N ALA A 68 12.11 -17.17 -7.38
CA ALA A 68 10.68 -17.26 -7.65
C ALA A 68 9.91 -16.25 -6.80
N TRP A 69 8.69 -15.92 -7.24
CA TRP A 69 7.78 -15.09 -6.46
C TRP A 69 7.39 -15.79 -5.14
N THR A 70 7.42 -15.06 -4.04
CA THR A 70 6.95 -15.55 -2.73
C THR A 70 5.44 -15.75 -2.72
N ALA A 71 4.89 -16.51 -1.76
CA ALA A 71 3.45 -16.69 -1.64
C ALA A 71 2.69 -15.36 -1.53
N ALA A 72 3.21 -14.41 -0.75
CA ALA A 72 2.63 -13.08 -0.60
C ALA A 72 2.65 -12.27 -1.91
N GLN A 73 3.74 -12.36 -2.69
CA GLN A 73 3.83 -11.72 -4.00
C GLN A 73 2.85 -12.35 -4.99
N ARG A 74 2.80 -13.68 -5.05
CA ARG A 74 1.88 -14.42 -5.93
C ARG A 74 0.41 -14.18 -5.58
N ALA A 75 0.09 -13.84 -4.33
CA ALA A 75 -1.27 -13.48 -3.93
C ALA A 75 -1.74 -12.13 -4.49
N ARG A 76 -0.82 -11.28 -4.98
CA ARG A 76 -1.14 -9.94 -5.52
C ARG A 76 -0.82 -9.78 -7.01
N LEU A 77 0.04 -10.64 -7.55
CA LEU A 77 0.35 -10.67 -8.98
C LEU A 77 -0.74 -11.43 -9.77
N PRO A 78 -1.16 -10.93 -10.95
CA PRO A 78 -2.16 -11.60 -11.76
C PRO A 78 -1.62 -12.87 -12.42
N ASP A 79 -2.54 -13.73 -12.88
CA ASP A 79 -2.26 -14.87 -13.76
C ASP A 79 -1.36 -14.45 -14.94
N GLY A 80 -0.42 -15.32 -15.30
CA GLY A 80 0.61 -15.03 -16.30
C GLY A 80 1.83 -14.34 -15.70
N ILE A 81 1.67 -13.23 -14.96
CA ILE A 81 2.81 -12.54 -14.31
C ILE A 81 3.30 -13.35 -13.11
N ARG A 82 2.39 -13.83 -12.26
CA ARG A 82 2.71 -14.65 -11.07
C ARG A 82 3.31 -16.01 -11.38
N ASP A 83 3.28 -16.42 -12.66
CA ASP A 83 3.78 -17.69 -13.18
C ASP A 83 5.12 -17.51 -13.92
N SER A 84 5.53 -16.26 -14.15
CA SER A 84 6.82 -15.90 -14.73
C SER A 84 7.96 -16.17 -13.75
N SER A 85 9.05 -16.76 -14.25
CA SER A 85 10.32 -16.87 -13.52
C SER A 85 11.23 -15.65 -13.75
N ALA A 86 10.88 -14.73 -14.66
CA ALA A 86 11.72 -13.59 -15.02
C ALA A 86 11.85 -12.60 -13.85
N VAL A 87 13.04 -12.02 -13.73
CA VAL A 87 13.36 -11.01 -12.71
C VAL A 87 12.74 -9.66 -13.08
N ASN A 88 12.74 -9.33 -14.37
CA ASN A 88 12.23 -8.06 -14.91
C ASN A 88 10.98 -8.35 -15.74
N ASN A 89 9.84 -7.81 -15.32
CA ASN A 89 8.58 -8.01 -16.01
C ASN A 89 8.10 -6.64 -16.50
N LEU A 90 8.12 -6.45 -17.82
CA LEU A 90 7.78 -5.21 -18.50
C LEU A 90 6.32 -5.28 -18.89
N LEU A 91 5.55 -4.27 -18.53
CA LEU A 91 4.12 -4.22 -18.78
C LEU A 91 3.84 -3.03 -19.69
N GLU A 92 3.18 -3.32 -20.81
CA GLU A 92 2.56 -2.34 -21.69
C GLU A 92 1.05 -2.37 -21.44
N PHE A 93 0.43 -1.24 -21.10
CA PHE A 93 -0.97 -1.20 -20.69
C PHE A 93 -1.84 -0.38 -21.65
N LYS A 94 -2.89 -1.01 -22.19
CA LYS A 94 -3.86 -0.34 -23.07
C LYS A 94 -5.27 -0.43 -22.48
N TYR A 95 -5.73 0.71 -21.97
CA TYR A 95 -7.07 0.84 -21.41
C TYR A 95 -8.14 1.16 -22.45
N THR A 96 -7.96 2.25 -23.21
CA THR A 96 -8.96 2.70 -24.20
C THR A 96 -8.79 2.11 -25.59
N GLU A 97 -7.59 1.63 -25.91
CA GLU A 97 -7.24 1.09 -27.22
C GLU A 97 -7.41 -0.44 -27.25
N SER A 98 -7.77 -0.97 -28.41
CA SER A 98 -7.71 -2.42 -28.65
C SER A 98 -6.31 -2.82 -29.10
N LEU A 99 -6.03 -4.11 -29.16
CA LEU A 99 -4.75 -4.62 -29.64
C LEU A 99 -4.52 -4.22 -31.11
N THR A 100 -3.35 -3.65 -31.41
CA THR A 100 -2.91 -3.29 -32.77
C THR A 100 -1.49 -3.76 -33.02
N LYS A 101 -1.07 -3.81 -34.29
CA LYS A 101 0.33 -4.13 -34.66
C LYS A 101 1.30 -3.11 -34.07
N ALA A 102 0.93 -1.83 -34.02
CA ALA A 102 1.76 -0.76 -33.46
C ALA A 102 2.05 -0.99 -31.97
N VAL A 103 1.04 -1.34 -31.17
CA VAL A 103 1.21 -1.65 -29.74
C VAL A 103 2.19 -2.81 -29.53
N ILE A 104 2.08 -3.87 -30.33
CA ILE A 104 3.00 -5.01 -30.24
C ILE A 104 4.43 -4.60 -30.63
N ILE A 105 4.61 -3.87 -31.74
CA ILE A 105 5.94 -3.41 -32.19
C ILE A 105 6.59 -2.51 -31.13
N GLN A 106 5.81 -1.61 -30.54
CA GLN A 106 6.25 -0.72 -29.47
C GLN A 106 6.73 -1.51 -28.25
N ALA A 107 5.88 -2.42 -27.74
CA ALA A 107 6.21 -3.26 -26.59
C ALA A 107 7.48 -4.10 -26.83
N ILE A 108 7.60 -4.75 -27.99
CA ILE A 108 8.78 -5.54 -28.37
C ILE A 108 10.04 -4.67 -28.44
N SER A 109 9.91 -3.46 -28.98
CA SER A 109 11.03 -2.50 -29.05
C SER A 109 11.51 -2.14 -27.64
N TYR A 110 10.59 -1.96 -26.69
CA TYR A 110 10.93 -1.64 -25.31
C TYR A 110 11.72 -2.75 -24.65
N GLU A 111 11.26 -4.00 -24.78
CA GLU A 111 11.99 -5.16 -24.26
C GLU A 111 13.39 -5.26 -24.89
N HIS A 112 13.48 -5.10 -26.22
CA HIS A 112 14.75 -5.14 -26.92
C HIS A 112 15.75 -4.11 -26.38
N TYR A 113 15.33 -2.84 -26.26
CA TYR A 113 16.20 -1.77 -25.78
C TYR A 113 16.56 -1.93 -24.31
N PHE A 114 15.57 -2.19 -23.45
CA PHE A 114 15.79 -2.40 -22.01
C PHE A 114 16.80 -3.52 -21.77
N ARG A 115 16.60 -4.67 -22.41
CA ARG A 115 17.47 -5.84 -22.27
C ARG A 115 18.87 -5.57 -22.80
N THR A 116 18.99 -4.93 -23.97
CA THR A 116 20.28 -4.66 -24.60
C THR A 116 21.09 -3.63 -23.81
N HIS A 117 20.46 -2.54 -23.38
CA HIS A 117 21.11 -1.49 -22.60
C HIS A 117 21.60 -2.02 -21.24
N ARG A 118 20.80 -2.87 -20.58
CA ARG A 118 21.13 -3.48 -19.28
C ARG A 118 21.96 -4.77 -19.38
N ARG A 119 22.25 -5.25 -20.61
CA ARG A 119 22.97 -6.50 -20.89
C ARG A 119 22.36 -7.73 -20.21
N LEU A 120 21.03 -7.82 -20.21
CA LEU A 120 20.29 -8.91 -19.56
C LEU A 120 20.08 -10.10 -20.51
N PRO A 121 20.08 -11.35 -20.00
CA PRO A 121 19.70 -12.51 -20.81
C PRO A 121 18.19 -12.52 -21.06
N HIS A 122 17.76 -13.18 -22.14
CA HIS A 122 16.33 -13.30 -22.48
C HIS A 122 15.49 -13.95 -21.38
N ALA A 123 16.06 -14.86 -20.58
CA ALA A 123 15.34 -15.53 -19.50
C ALA A 123 15.00 -14.60 -18.32
N ASP A 124 15.71 -13.48 -18.17
CA ASP A 124 15.54 -12.55 -17.05
C ASP A 124 14.53 -11.44 -17.34
N VAL A 125 14.01 -11.38 -18.57
CA VAL A 125 13.09 -10.34 -19.02
C VAL A 125 11.85 -10.99 -19.61
N ARG A 126 10.67 -10.55 -19.17
CA ARG A 126 9.39 -10.99 -19.73
C ARG A 126 8.53 -9.79 -20.07
N LEU A 127 7.95 -9.79 -21.27
CA LEU A 127 7.09 -8.73 -21.76
C LEU A 127 5.62 -9.16 -21.66
N PHE A 128 4.82 -8.32 -21.00
CA PHE A 128 3.39 -8.45 -20.87
C PHE A 128 2.68 -7.30 -21.55
N VAL A 129 1.65 -7.59 -22.33
CA VAL A 129 0.73 -6.58 -22.87
C VAL A 129 -0.62 -6.78 -22.20
N LEU A 130 -1.11 -5.78 -21.49
CA LEU A 130 -2.36 -5.81 -20.75
C LEU A 130 -3.41 -5.01 -21.51
N ILE A 131 -4.51 -5.67 -21.91
CA ILE A 131 -5.56 -5.05 -22.70
C ILE A 131 -6.88 -5.05 -21.92
N ALA A 132 -7.41 -3.87 -21.63
CA ALA A 132 -8.71 -3.71 -20.98
C ALA A 132 -9.87 -4.02 -21.94
N LYS A 133 -9.74 -3.69 -23.24
CA LYS A 133 -10.75 -3.95 -24.28
C LYS A 133 -10.45 -5.23 -25.06
N THR A 134 -11.20 -6.29 -24.74
CA THR A 134 -11.08 -7.60 -25.40
C THR A 134 -11.03 -7.47 -26.94
N PRO A 135 -9.91 -7.84 -27.58
CA PRO A 135 -9.79 -7.84 -29.04
C PRO A 135 -10.68 -8.91 -29.69
N ASN A 136 -10.95 -8.76 -30.98
CA ASN A 136 -11.62 -9.79 -31.76
C ASN A 136 -10.71 -11.03 -31.93
N THR A 137 -11.26 -12.23 -31.79
CA THR A 137 -10.55 -13.52 -31.90
C THR A 137 -9.79 -13.70 -33.22
N ALA A 138 -10.34 -13.23 -34.35
CA ALA A 138 -9.66 -13.29 -35.64
C ALA A 138 -8.38 -12.45 -35.64
N ARG A 139 -8.40 -11.28 -35.00
CA ARG A 139 -7.22 -10.41 -34.85
C ARG A 139 -6.16 -11.03 -33.95
N LEU A 140 -6.55 -11.69 -32.85
CA LEU A 140 -5.62 -12.43 -31.98
C LEU A 140 -4.91 -13.54 -32.75
N THR A 141 -5.68 -14.30 -33.54
CA THR A 141 -5.17 -15.36 -34.40
C THR A 141 -4.22 -14.82 -35.48
N GLU A 142 -4.60 -13.73 -36.17
CA GLU A 142 -3.74 -13.06 -37.16
C GLU A 142 -2.39 -12.61 -36.56
N MET A 143 -2.40 -12.14 -35.32
CA MET A 143 -1.20 -11.70 -34.60
C MET A 143 -0.38 -12.87 -34.01
N GLY A 144 -0.87 -14.10 -34.10
CA GLY A 144 -0.18 -15.30 -33.63
C GLY A 144 -0.24 -15.51 -32.12
N PHE A 145 -1.30 -15.04 -31.46
CA PHE A 145 -1.57 -15.32 -30.05
C PHE A 145 -2.51 -16.52 -29.92
N VAL A 146 -2.16 -17.45 -29.03
CA VAL A 146 -3.00 -18.60 -28.66
C VAL A 146 -3.37 -18.54 -27.19
N ALA A 147 -4.54 -19.10 -26.85
CA ALA A 147 -4.95 -19.24 -25.46
C ALA A 147 -4.06 -20.25 -24.74
N THR A 148 -3.74 -19.95 -23.48
CA THR A 148 -3.13 -20.92 -22.56
C THR A 148 -4.23 -21.66 -21.77
N GLU A 149 -3.84 -22.53 -20.86
CA GLU A 149 -4.76 -23.16 -19.90
C GLU A 149 -5.40 -22.16 -18.92
N LEU A 150 -4.80 -20.97 -18.76
CA LEU A 150 -5.30 -19.91 -17.89
C LEU A 150 -6.21 -18.95 -18.68
N PRO A 151 -7.50 -18.80 -18.29
CA PRO A 151 -8.42 -17.86 -18.93
C PRO A 151 -7.87 -16.44 -18.97
N GLY A 152 -7.96 -15.80 -20.14
CA GLY A 152 -7.48 -14.45 -20.38
C GLY A 152 -5.95 -14.31 -20.49
N VAL A 153 -5.19 -15.39 -20.38
CA VAL A 153 -3.73 -15.40 -20.60
C VAL A 153 -3.44 -16.05 -21.95
N LEU A 154 -2.88 -15.27 -22.87
CA LEU A 154 -2.53 -15.70 -24.21
C LEU A 154 -1.01 -15.62 -24.41
N GLN A 155 -0.47 -16.61 -25.13
CA GLN A 155 0.94 -16.72 -25.44
C GLN A 155 1.15 -16.48 -26.94
N GLY A 156 2.13 -15.65 -27.30
CA GLY A 156 2.57 -15.59 -28.69
C GLY A 156 3.26 -16.90 -29.09
N GLU A 157 2.93 -17.44 -30.28
CA GLU A 157 3.56 -18.66 -30.79
C GLU A 157 4.52 -18.41 -31.96
N ASN A 158 4.26 -17.39 -32.77
CA ASN A 158 5.15 -17.08 -33.88
C ASN A 158 6.48 -16.49 -33.39
N TYR A 159 7.51 -16.59 -34.23
CA TYR A 159 8.87 -16.18 -33.86
C TYR A 159 8.96 -14.72 -33.37
N TYR A 160 8.12 -13.83 -33.91
CA TYR A 160 8.13 -12.41 -33.60
C TYR A 160 7.48 -12.07 -32.26
N VAL A 161 6.44 -12.80 -31.85
CA VAL A 161 5.70 -12.51 -30.60
C VAL A 161 5.87 -13.57 -29.52
N ARG A 162 6.70 -14.61 -29.72
CA ARG A 162 6.90 -15.70 -28.75
C ARG A 162 7.35 -15.29 -27.35
N HIS A 163 7.91 -14.10 -27.20
CA HIS A 163 8.35 -13.55 -25.92
C HIS A 163 7.30 -12.63 -25.26
N VAL A 164 6.20 -12.35 -25.97
CA VAL A 164 5.08 -11.52 -25.50
C VAL A 164 4.00 -12.42 -24.88
N THR A 165 3.58 -12.08 -23.67
CA THR A 165 2.38 -12.64 -23.04
C THR A 165 1.28 -11.59 -23.03
N LEU A 166 0.10 -11.93 -23.53
CA LEU A 166 -1.04 -11.02 -23.62
C LEU A 166 -2.05 -11.35 -22.51
N LEU A 167 -2.43 -10.34 -21.72
CA LEU A 167 -3.43 -10.45 -20.67
C LEU A 167 -4.70 -9.70 -21.06
N LEU A 168 -5.80 -10.44 -21.21
CA LEU A 168 -7.12 -9.91 -21.52
C LEU A 168 -7.90 -9.71 -20.22
N LEU A 169 -7.95 -8.48 -19.71
CA LEU A 169 -8.45 -8.21 -18.36
C LEU A 169 -9.92 -8.61 -18.13
N ASN A 170 -10.74 -8.56 -19.18
CA ASN A 170 -12.14 -9.00 -19.10
C ASN A 170 -12.31 -10.54 -19.01
N GLU A 171 -11.26 -11.30 -19.33
CA GLU A 171 -11.30 -12.78 -19.44
C GLU A 171 -10.47 -13.47 -18.37
N LEU A 172 -9.67 -12.72 -17.59
CA LEU A 172 -9.00 -13.24 -16.41
C LEU A 172 -10.01 -13.83 -15.42
N ARG A 173 -9.60 -14.88 -14.71
CA ARG A 173 -10.45 -15.56 -13.71
C ARG A 173 -10.90 -14.61 -12.60
N ASP A 174 -12.10 -14.85 -12.06
CA ASP A 174 -12.68 -14.13 -10.92
C ASP A 174 -12.08 -14.60 -9.58
N VAL A 175 -10.76 -14.41 -9.42
CA VAL A 175 -9.97 -14.84 -8.26
C VAL A 175 -9.23 -13.66 -7.63
N PRO A 176 -8.92 -13.70 -6.31
CA PRO A 176 -8.45 -12.51 -5.59
C PRO A 176 -7.20 -11.86 -6.16
N HIS A 177 -6.19 -12.62 -6.59
CA HIS A 177 -4.94 -12.08 -7.13
C HIS A 177 -5.08 -11.42 -8.51
N ASN A 178 -6.13 -11.73 -9.26
CA ASN A 178 -6.44 -11.05 -10.52
C ASN A 178 -7.24 -9.76 -10.27
N ALA A 179 -7.80 -9.57 -9.09
CA ALA A 179 -8.78 -8.52 -8.84
C ALA A 179 -8.17 -7.11 -8.99
N PHE A 180 -6.91 -6.94 -8.59
CA PHE A 180 -6.14 -5.69 -8.78
C PHE A 180 -6.15 -5.22 -10.23
N VAL A 181 -5.69 -6.06 -11.16
CA VAL A 181 -5.65 -5.71 -12.59
C VAL A 181 -7.05 -5.71 -13.23
N LYS A 182 -7.95 -6.59 -12.78
CA LYS A 182 -9.33 -6.66 -13.32
C LYS A 182 -10.17 -5.46 -12.96
N ALA A 183 -9.82 -4.69 -11.92
CA ALA A 183 -10.45 -3.40 -11.64
C ALA A 183 -10.36 -2.47 -12.87
N PHE A 184 -9.30 -2.59 -13.67
CA PHE A 184 -9.10 -1.84 -14.91
C PHE A 184 -9.70 -2.49 -16.16
N ALA A 185 -10.46 -3.59 -16.04
CA ALA A 185 -11.14 -4.20 -17.16
C ALA A 185 -12.19 -3.26 -17.79
N SER A 186 -12.37 -3.27 -19.11
CA SER A 186 -13.27 -2.30 -19.74
C SER A 186 -14.76 -2.57 -19.49
N ARG A 187 -15.13 -3.81 -19.15
CA ARG A 187 -16.52 -4.20 -18.88
C ARG A 187 -16.88 -3.91 -17.41
N GLN A 188 -17.92 -3.11 -17.19
CA GLN A 188 -18.39 -2.74 -15.85
C GLN A 188 -18.70 -3.96 -14.95
N ILE A 189 -19.24 -5.04 -15.52
CA ILE A 189 -19.48 -6.28 -14.76
C ILE A 189 -18.18 -6.90 -14.24
N GLN A 190 -17.08 -6.81 -14.99
CA GLN A 190 -15.79 -7.34 -14.58
C GLN A 190 -15.14 -6.48 -13.50
N LYS A 191 -15.27 -5.15 -13.61
CA LYS A 191 -14.85 -4.21 -12.55
C LYS A 191 -15.58 -4.48 -11.24
N ARG A 192 -16.90 -4.65 -11.29
CA ARG A 192 -17.72 -4.96 -10.10
C ARG A 192 -17.24 -6.23 -9.42
N LYS A 193 -17.07 -7.32 -10.17
CA LYS A 193 -16.54 -8.58 -9.64
C LYS A 193 -15.14 -8.41 -9.06
N ALA A 194 -14.29 -7.60 -9.70
CA ALA A 194 -12.96 -7.31 -9.18
C ALA A 194 -13.04 -6.62 -7.81
N PHE A 195 -13.86 -5.57 -7.67
CA PHE A 195 -14.06 -4.90 -6.39
C PHE A 195 -14.68 -5.84 -5.33
N GLU A 196 -15.63 -6.69 -5.70
CA GLU A 196 -16.17 -7.71 -4.79
C GLU A 196 -15.09 -8.69 -4.28
N GLN A 197 -14.09 -9.03 -5.10
CA GLN A 197 -12.96 -9.86 -4.68
C GLN A 197 -11.97 -9.07 -3.82
N LEU A 198 -11.66 -7.82 -4.18
CA LEU A 198 -10.81 -6.93 -3.40
C LEU A 198 -11.39 -6.71 -1.99
N ASN A 199 -12.71 -6.61 -1.87
CA ASN A 199 -13.38 -6.45 -0.58
C ASN A 199 -13.20 -7.62 0.38
N LYS A 200 -12.84 -8.81 -0.12
CA LYS A 200 -12.60 -10.01 0.68
C LYS A 200 -11.15 -10.16 1.13
N LEU A 201 -10.26 -9.29 0.65
CA LEU A 201 -8.85 -9.33 1.02
C LEU A 201 -8.66 -8.62 2.35
N ASP A 202 -8.03 -9.32 3.30
CA ASP A 202 -7.63 -8.76 4.58
C ASP A 202 -6.25 -8.08 4.48
N ASN A 203 -5.99 -7.16 5.41
CA ASN A 203 -4.67 -6.52 5.61
C ASN A 203 -4.10 -5.82 4.37
N LEU A 204 -4.96 -5.13 3.62
CA LEU A 204 -4.50 -4.23 2.57
C LEU A 204 -3.98 -2.92 3.16
N PRO A 205 -2.89 -2.35 2.62
CA PRO A 205 -2.42 -1.04 3.05
C PRO A 205 -3.53 0.00 2.93
N VAL A 206 -3.70 0.86 3.94
CA VAL A 206 -4.73 1.92 3.96
C VAL A 206 -4.74 2.73 2.67
N LYS A 207 -3.57 3.20 2.22
CA LYS A 207 -3.44 3.99 0.99
C LYS A 207 -3.95 3.24 -0.24
N LEU A 208 -3.70 1.94 -0.35
CA LEU A 208 -4.24 1.12 -1.43
C LEU A 208 -5.77 1.05 -1.34
N SER A 209 -6.29 0.86 -0.13
CA SER A 209 -7.72 0.76 0.10
C SER A 209 -8.47 2.05 -0.24
N ILE A 210 -7.89 3.20 0.12
CA ILE A 210 -8.39 4.53 -0.23
C ILE A 210 -8.34 4.72 -1.75
N TYR A 211 -7.23 4.36 -2.39
CA TYR A 211 -7.06 4.50 -3.83
C TYR A 211 -8.08 3.67 -4.62
N ILE A 212 -8.26 2.39 -4.26
CA ILE A 212 -9.24 1.51 -4.89
C ILE A 212 -10.68 2.00 -4.64
N GLN A 213 -10.97 2.54 -3.46
CA GLN A 213 -12.28 3.17 -3.21
C GLN A 213 -12.49 4.39 -4.10
N GLY A 214 -11.47 5.24 -4.29
CA GLY A 214 -11.50 6.34 -5.24
C GLY A 214 -11.84 5.88 -6.66
N LEU A 215 -11.15 4.84 -7.16
CA LEU A 215 -11.44 4.24 -8.47
C LEU A 215 -12.88 3.73 -8.56
N ARG A 216 -13.37 3.08 -7.51
CA ARG A 216 -14.73 2.53 -7.45
C ARG A 216 -15.79 3.64 -7.54
N GLU A 217 -15.63 4.73 -6.80
CA GLU A 217 -16.54 5.88 -6.85
C GLU A 217 -16.55 6.50 -8.24
N ILE A 218 -15.38 6.78 -8.81
CA ILE A 218 -15.25 7.38 -10.15
C ILE A 218 -15.92 6.50 -11.22
N TRP A 219 -15.70 5.18 -11.19
CA TRP A 219 -16.27 4.29 -12.20
C TRP A 219 -17.74 3.91 -11.98
N SER A 220 -18.30 4.27 -10.82
CA SER A 220 -19.72 4.08 -10.52
C SER A 220 -20.59 5.26 -10.99
N LEU A 221 -19.97 6.36 -11.43
CA LEU A 221 -20.70 7.50 -11.99
C LEU A 221 -21.48 7.10 -13.26
N PRO A 222 -22.70 7.62 -13.46
CA PRO A 222 -23.46 7.37 -14.69
C PRO A 222 -22.69 7.78 -15.93
N LYS A 223 -22.82 7.01 -17.03
CA LYS A 223 -22.24 7.38 -18.32
C LYS A 223 -22.82 8.71 -18.80
N GLY A 224 -21.98 9.74 -18.89
CA GLY A 224 -22.39 11.12 -19.19
C GLY A 224 -22.08 12.10 -18.05
N ASP A 225 -21.95 11.60 -16.82
CA ASP A 225 -21.40 12.30 -15.65
C ASP A 225 -19.91 11.98 -15.45
N GLU A 226 -19.30 11.23 -16.38
CA GLU A 226 -17.85 11.20 -16.55
C GLU A 226 -17.45 12.65 -16.84
N MET A 227 -17.12 13.40 -15.78
CA MET A 227 -16.56 14.73 -15.88
C MET A 227 -15.49 14.67 -16.97
N ASN A 228 -15.45 15.64 -17.88
CA ASN A 228 -14.36 15.79 -18.86
C ASN A 228 -12.99 16.05 -18.19
N ASP A 229 -12.89 15.81 -16.88
CA ASP A 229 -11.71 15.95 -16.07
C ASP A 229 -10.74 14.84 -16.41
N ILE A 230 -9.52 15.25 -16.75
CA ILE A 230 -8.40 14.34 -16.85
C ILE A 230 -8.20 13.67 -15.49
N LEU A 231 -8.33 12.34 -15.46
CA LEU A 231 -8.11 11.59 -14.23
C LEU A 231 -6.61 11.40 -13.99
N THR A 232 -6.14 11.88 -12.84
CA THR A 232 -4.76 11.67 -12.35
C THR A 232 -4.77 10.78 -11.11
N PRO A 233 -3.64 10.15 -10.73
CA PRO A 233 -3.56 9.37 -9.50
C PRO A 233 -3.92 10.19 -8.24
N GLU A 234 -3.53 11.46 -8.21
CA GLU A 234 -3.84 12.40 -7.12
C GLU A 234 -5.34 12.59 -7.03
N ARG A 235 -6.01 12.79 -8.16
CA ARG A 235 -7.46 12.94 -8.20
C ARG A 235 -8.18 11.69 -7.71
N VAL A 236 -7.72 10.49 -8.11
CA VAL A 236 -8.27 9.23 -7.57
C VAL A 236 -8.12 9.17 -6.06
N MET A 237 -6.93 9.52 -5.54
CA MET A 237 -6.66 9.53 -4.12
C MET A 237 -7.53 10.54 -3.37
N GLU A 238 -7.71 11.76 -3.91
CA GLU A 238 -8.58 12.80 -3.35
C GLU A 238 -10.03 12.34 -3.22
N VAL A 239 -10.56 11.67 -4.25
CA VAL A 239 -11.93 11.13 -4.22
C VAL A 239 -12.05 10.06 -3.13
N GLY A 240 -11.09 9.14 -3.04
CA GLY A 240 -11.04 8.13 -1.98
C GLY A 240 -10.97 8.75 -0.58
N GLU A 241 -10.14 9.78 -0.40
CA GLU A 241 -9.98 10.49 0.87
C GLU A 241 -11.23 11.30 1.22
N ALA A 242 -11.87 11.96 0.25
CA ALA A 242 -13.13 12.66 0.46
C ALA A 242 -14.24 11.70 0.91
N TRP A 243 -14.30 10.52 0.29
CA TRP A 243 -15.19 9.46 0.71
C TRP A 243 -14.91 9.02 2.15
N LYS A 244 -13.64 8.75 2.49
CA LYS A 244 -13.21 8.37 3.85
C LYS A 244 -13.64 9.41 4.89
N ARG A 245 -13.38 10.70 4.61
CA ARG A 245 -13.78 11.81 5.49
C ARG A 245 -15.29 11.91 5.66
N ASN A 246 -16.05 11.81 4.58
CA ASN A 246 -17.50 11.90 4.62
C ASN A 246 -18.12 10.73 5.40
N LEU A 247 -17.56 9.53 5.25
CA LEU A 247 -17.97 8.36 6.01
C LEU A 247 -17.78 8.59 7.52
N LEU A 248 -16.59 9.06 7.91
CA LEU A 248 -16.24 9.26 9.32
C LEU A 248 -16.98 10.43 9.98
N ARG A 249 -17.30 11.48 9.23
CA ARG A 249 -17.96 12.69 9.78
C ARG A 249 -19.47 12.57 9.92
N ASN A 250 -20.12 11.81 9.04
CA ASN A 250 -21.58 11.87 8.89
C ASN A 250 -22.32 10.63 9.40
N MET A 251 -21.62 9.57 9.83
CA MET A 251 -22.25 8.39 10.41
C MET A 251 -22.14 8.41 11.92
N THR A 252 -23.22 8.01 12.61
CA THR A 252 -23.13 7.72 14.04
C THR A 252 -22.29 6.47 14.29
N PRO A 253 -21.81 6.28 15.52
CA PRO A 253 -21.17 5.05 15.93
C PRO A 253 -21.89 3.76 15.50
N GLU A 254 -23.19 3.68 15.76
CA GLU A 254 -24.00 2.49 15.55
C GLU A 254 -24.29 2.27 14.05
N GLU A 255 -24.46 3.35 13.29
CA GLU A 255 -24.58 3.32 11.83
C GLU A 255 -23.29 2.83 11.18
N LEU A 256 -22.15 3.32 11.65
CA LEU A 256 -20.83 2.89 11.18
C LEU A 256 -20.60 1.41 11.48
N GLU A 257 -20.91 0.94 12.69
CA GLU A 257 -20.78 -0.49 13.05
C GLU A 257 -21.61 -1.38 12.13
N THR A 258 -22.87 -1.00 11.90
CA THR A 258 -23.78 -1.70 10.99
C THR A 258 -23.26 -1.69 9.56
N TYR A 259 -22.72 -0.56 9.11
CA TYR A 259 -22.18 -0.40 7.77
C TYR A 259 -20.91 -1.22 7.53
N LEU A 260 -20.02 -1.29 8.53
CA LEU A 260 -18.77 -2.07 8.50
C LEU A 260 -19.01 -3.56 8.60
N SER A 261 -20.03 -3.97 9.37
CA SER A 261 -20.42 -5.38 9.50
C SER A 261 -20.81 -6.01 8.17
N ASN A 262 -21.20 -5.19 7.20
CA ASN A 262 -21.60 -5.62 5.86
C ASN A 262 -20.48 -5.51 4.81
N ASP A 263 -19.32 -4.92 5.13
CA ASP A 263 -18.26 -4.66 4.15
C ASP A 263 -16.85 -4.73 4.77
N GLN A 264 -16.22 -5.90 4.65
CA GLN A 264 -14.88 -6.21 5.19
C GLN A 264 -13.80 -5.25 4.66
N TRP A 265 -13.95 -4.74 3.43
CA TRP A 265 -13.07 -3.71 2.87
C TRP A 265 -13.01 -2.45 3.72
N LYS A 266 -14.17 -1.99 4.16
CA LYS A 266 -14.31 -0.75 4.93
C LYS A 266 -13.80 -0.94 6.35
N LYS A 267 -14.03 -2.14 6.90
CA LYS A 267 -13.42 -2.57 8.15
C LYS A 267 -11.89 -2.49 8.06
N ASN A 268 -11.29 -2.97 6.97
CA ASN A 268 -9.84 -2.90 6.75
C ASN A 268 -9.33 -1.46 6.64
N ILE A 269 -10.07 -0.54 6.01
CA ILE A 269 -9.68 0.88 5.98
C ILE A 269 -9.55 1.41 7.41
N LEU A 270 -10.58 1.19 8.24
CA LEU A 270 -10.64 1.74 9.60
C LEU A 270 -9.68 1.07 10.58
N GLN A 271 -9.54 -0.26 10.51
CA GLN A 271 -8.65 -1.01 11.38
C GLN A 271 -7.17 -0.70 11.17
N ASN A 272 -6.80 -0.16 10.01
CA ASN A 272 -5.42 0.18 9.70
C ASN A 272 -5.15 1.70 9.76
N MET A 273 -6.12 2.53 10.16
CA MET A 273 -5.91 3.98 10.32
C MET A 273 -5.03 4.26 11.53
N THR A 274 -4.22 5.32 11.44
CA THR A 274 -3.47 5.74 12.62
C THR A 274 -4.39 6.39 13.65
N PRO A 275 -4.03 6.33 14.93
CA PRO A 275 -4.78 7.01 15.98
C PRO A 275 -4.95 8.52 15.75
N GLU A 276 -3.96 9.21 15.15
CA GLU A 276 -4.02 10.64 14.82
C GLU A 276 -5.04 10.92 13.70
N GLU A 277 -5.13 10.03 12.70
CA GLU A 277 -6.15 10.13 11.65
C GLU A 277 -7.55 9.95 12.25
N LEU A 278 -7.71 9.02 13.18
CA LEU A 278 -8.98 8.79 13.88
C LEU A 278 -9.38 10.00 14.72
N ASP A 279 -8.44 10.61 15.45
CA ASP A 279 -8.69 11.79 16.29
C ASP A 279 -9.12 13.02 15.47
N THR A 280 -8.59 13.13 14.25
CA THR A 280 -8.96 14.20 13.31
C THR A 280 -10.42 14.12 12.83
N TYR A 281 -10.98 12.91 12.76
CA TYR A 281 -12.28 12.67 12.10
C TYR A 281 -13.39 12.20 13.03
N LEU A 282 -13.08 11.57 14.16
CA LEU A 282 -14.06 11.04 15.10
C LEU A 282 -14.26 11.99 16.30
N VAL A 283 -15.45 12.56 16.40
CA VAL A 283 -15.86 13.44 17.50
C VAL A 283 -16.38 12.64 18.70
N ASP A 284 -16.83 11.38 18.52
CA ASP A 284 -17.36 10.52 19.59
C ASP A 284 -16.27 9.59 20.16
N ASP A 285 -16.02 9.72 21.47
CA ASP A 285 -15.03 8.96 22.22
C ASP A 285 -15.29 7.45 22.28
N ARG A 286 -16.53 6.97 22.05
CA ARG A 286 -16.85 5.53 22.10
C ARG A 286 -16.15 4.73 21.00
N TRP A 287 -15.97 5.31 19.81
CA TRP A 287 -15.23 4.62 18.73
C TRP A 287 -13.74 4.65 18.92
N LYS A 288 -13.20 5.77 19.43
CA LYS A 288 -11.80 5.82 19.87
C LYS A 288 -11.53 4.67 20.84
N ARG A 289 -12.42 4.44 21.81
CA ARG A 289 -12.32 3.34 22.79
C ARG A 289 -12.33 1.94 22.14
N SER A 290 -13.25 1.65 21.23
CA SER A 290 -13.34 0.33 20.55
C SER A 290 -12.11 0.02 19.67
N LEU A 291 -11.56 1.03 18.99
CA LEU A 291 -10.37 0.86 18.15
C LEU A 291 -9.09 0.69 18.99
N LEU A 292 -8.98 1.41 20.11
CA LEU A 292 -7.85 1.28 21.06
C LEU A 292 -7.77 -0.12 21.70
N GLN A 293 -8.87 -0.89 21.76
CA GLN A 293 -8.85 -2.27 22.29
C GLN A 293 -7.98 -3.24 21.47
N ASN A 294 -7.72 -2.92 20.19
CA ASN A 294 -6.93 -3.77 19.29
C ASN A 294 -5.46 -3.36 19.19
N MET A 295 -5.06 -2.29 19.88
CA MET A 295 -3.67 -1.84 19.91
C MET A 295 -2.85 -2.63 20.94
N THR A 296 -1.57 -2.83 20.64
CA THR A 296 -0.62 -3.36 21.61
C THR A 296 -0.36 -2.34 22.74
N PRO A 297 0.02 -2.80 23.95
CA PRO A 297 0.37 -1.89 25.04
C PRO A 297 1.44 -0.85 24.68
N GLU A 298 2.41 -1.20 23.84
CA GLU A 298 3.49 -0.32 23.38
C GLU A 298 2.99 0.75 22.39
N GLU A 299 2.09 0.38 21.48
CA GLU A 299 1.41 1.33 20.59
C GLU A 299 0.50 2.27 21.41
N LEU A 300 -0.14 1.74 22.46
CA LEU A 300 -0.96 2.51 23.39
C LEU A 300 -0.10 3.52 24.18
N ASP A 301 1.04 3.11 24.74
CA ASP A 301 1.98 3.99 25.45
C ASP A 301 2.50 5.12 24.55
N THR A 302 2.86 4.78 23.31
CA THR A 302 3.31 5.76 22.31
C THR A 302 2.19 6.76 22.01
N TYR A 303 0.96 6.28 21.86
CA TYR A 303 -0.22 7.10 21.59
C TYR A 303 -0.64 7.99 22.78
N LEU A 304 -0.45 7.51 24.01
CA LEU A 304 -0.80 8.19 25.26
C LEU A 304 0.26 9.19 25.72
N ALA A 305 1.49 9.10 25.20
CA ALA A 305 2.58 10.00 25.54
C ALA A 305 2.34 11.46 25.10
N ASP A 306 1.51 11.69 24.08
CA ASP A 306 1.51 12.95 23.32
C ASP A 306 0.32 13.90 23.57
N ASP A 307 -0.54 13.69 24.58
CA ASP A 307 -1.59 14.71 24.82
C ASP A 307 -2.22 14.82 26.23
N ARG A 308 -2.59 16.05 26.59
CA ARG A 308 -3.11 16.45 27.91
C ARG A 308 -4.52 15.94 28.20
N TRP A 309 -5.35 15.77 27.18
CA TRP A 309 -6.73 15.27 27.32
C TRP A 309 -6.79 13.73 27.36
N LYS A 310 -5.79 13.03 26.78
CA LYS A 310 -5.69 11.55 26.81
C LYS A 310 -5.40 11.01 28.22
N ARG A 311 -4.61 11.74 29.01
CA ARG A 311 -4.48 11.51 30.46
C ARG A 311 -5.79 11.73 31.21
N SER A 312 -6.60 12.70 30.78
CA SER A 312 -7.94 12.95 31.34
C SER A 312 -8.89 11.79 31.04
N LEU A 313 -8.84 11.19 29.84
CA LEU A 313 -9.66 10.03 29.50
C LEU A 313 -9.37 8.84 30.42
N LEU A 314 -8.09 8.49 30.63
CA LEU A 314 -7.68 7.43 31.55
C LEU A 314 -7.94 7.75 33.02
N GLN A 315 -7.79 9.02 33.43
CA GLN A 315 -8.07 9.46 34.80
C GLN A 315 -9.56 9.45 35.16
N ASN A 316 -10.43 9.53 34.16
CA ASN A 316 -11.89 9.55 34.34
C ASN A 316 -12.54 8.18 34.11
N MET A 317 -11.79 7.14 33.71
CA MET A 317 -12.30 5.78 33.59
C MET A 317 -12.32 5.09 34.96
N THR A 318 -13.38 4.35 35.25
CA THR A 318 -13.40 3.50 36.45
C THR A 318 -12.47 2.30 36.26
N PRO A 319 -12.00 1.67 37.36
CA PRO A 319 -11.23 0.43 37.28
C PRO A 319 -11.95 -0.68 36.49
N GLU A 320 -13.28 -0.74 36.57
CA GLU A 320 -14.08 -1.69 35.79
C GLU A 320 -14.08 -1.35 34.29
N GLU A 321 -14.15 -0.08 33.92
CA GLU A 321 -14.05 0.35 32.50
C GLU A 321 -12.62 0.12 31.96
N LEU A 322 -11.59 0.30 32.79
CA LEU A 322 -10.22 -0.05 32.40
C LEU A 322 -10.04 -1.57 32.19
N ASP A 323 -10.66 -2.39 33.04
CA ASP A 323 -10.64 -3.86 32.90
C ASP A 323 -11.46 -4.34 31.70
N GLU A 324 -12.58 -3.70 31.40
CA GLU A 324 -13.46 -4.04 30.27
C GLU A 324 -12.83 -3.67 28.93
N TYR A 325 -12.25 -2.48 28.82
CA TYR A 325 -11.76 -1.96 27.55
C TYR A 325 -10.25 -2.20 27.33
N PHE A 326 -9.46 -2.39 28.39
CA PHE A 326 -8.01 -2.56 28.30
C PHE A 326 -7.47 -3.67 29.22
N PRO A 327 -7.96 -4.90 29.11
CA PRO A 327 -7.64 -5.99 30.06
C PRO A 327 -6.13 -6.28 30.17
N ASN A 328 -5.40 -6.15 29.06
CA ASN A 328 -3.95 -6.39 29.02
C ASN A 328 -3.13 -5.17 29.47
N TYR A 329 -3.69 -3.96 29.42
CA TYR A 329 -2.98 -2.73 29.76
C TYR A 329 -2.80 -2.59 31.27
N LYS A 330 -3.80 -2.98 32.08
CA LYS A 330 -3.65 -3.00 33.54
C LYS A 330 -2.53 -3.92 34.00
N GLN A 331 -2.45 -5.10 33.39
CA GLN A 331 -1.38 -6.06 33.69
C GLN A 331 -0.02 -5.52 33.23
N TYR A 332 0.06 -4.92 32.04
CA TYR A 332 1.25 -4.24 31.57
C TYR A 332 1.68 -3.08 32.49
N VAL A 333 0.78 -2.21 32.93
CA VAL A 333 1.07 -1.09 33.85
C VAL A 333 1.50 -1.61 35.23
N LEU A 334 0.89 -2.70 35.72
CA LEU A 334 1.33 -3.37 36.94
C LEU A 334 2.73 -3.96 36.77
N GLU A 335 3.01 -4.63 35.65
CA GLU A 335 4.31 -5.21 35.34
C GLU A 335 5.38 -4.12 35.20
N GLN A 336 5.09 -3.02 34.49
CA GLN A 336 5.97 -1.85 34.39
C GLN A 336 6.18 -1.18 35.75
N GLY A 337 5.13 -1.02 36.56
CA GLY A 337 5.23 -0.49 37.92
C GLY A 337 6.07 -1.36 38.85
N ILE A 338 5.94 -2.69 38.74
CA ILE A 338 6.77 -3.66 39.46
C ILE A 338 8.22 -3.57 38.99
N VAL A 339 8.46 -3.47 37.68
CA VAL A 339 9.79 -3.28 37.11
C VAL A 339 10.42 -1.98 37.61
N LEU A 340 9.68 -0.87 37.63
CA LEU A 340 10.15 0.42 38.12
C LEU A 340 10.47 0.39 39.62
N ALA A 341 9.59 -0.19 40.45
CA ALA A 341 9.80 -0.34 41.88
C ALA A 341 11.01 -1.24 42.20
N LYS A 342 11.19 -2.32 41.42
CA LYS A 342 12.39 -3.17 41.49
C LYS A 342 13.64 -2.39 41.10
N GLN A 343 13.60 -1.61 40.02
CA GLN A 343 14.71 -0.75 39.61
C GLN A 343 15.06 0.29 40.69
N GLU A 344 14.09 0.96 41.30
CA GLU A 344 14.32 1.91 42.40
C GLU A 344 14.91 1.23 43.64
N THR A 345 14.46 0.02 43.95
CA THR A 345 15.01 -0.78 45.05
C THR A 345 16.45 -1.20 44.76
N VAL A 346 16.74 -1.69 43.54
CA VAL A 346 18.11 -1.98 43.08
C VAL A 346 18.99 -0.74 43.23
N ARG A 347 18.52 0.43 42.77
CA ARG A 347 19.25 1.71 42.88
C ARG A 347 19.54 2.08 44.32
N ALA A 348 18.54 2.05 45.18
CA ALA A 348 18.66 2.44 46.58
C ALA A 348 19.61 1.50 47.36
N MET A 349 19.59 0.21 47.06
CA MET A 349 20.48 -0.77 47.68
C MET A 349 21.90 -0.68 47.11
N PHE A 350 22.07 -0.54 45.79
CA PHE A 350 23.39 -0.38 45.18
C PHE A 350 24.09 0.90 45.67
N ALA A 351 23.36 2.03 45.76
CA ALA A 351 23.89 3.28 46.31
C ALA A 351 24.33 3.17 47.79
N ARG A 352 23.86 2.16 48.51
CA ARG A 352 24.26 1.84 49.89
C ARG A 352 25.34 0.74 49.96
N ASN A 353 25.96 0.39 48.83
CA ASN A 353 27.02 -0.61 48.70
C ASN A 353 26.62 -2.03 49.14
N PHE A 354 25.35 -2.41 48.95
CA PHE A 354 24.95 -3.82 49.13
C PHE A 354 25.55 -4.70 48.02
N ASP A 355 25.90 -5.93 48.37
CA ASP A 355 26.40 -6.93 47.42
C ASP A 355 25.33 -7.29 46.37
N VAL A 356 25.74 -7.47 45.11
CA VAL A 356 24.82 -7.71 43.98
C VAL A 356 23.99 -8.98 44.18
N ALA A 357 24.54 -10.02 44.81
CA ALA A 357 23.79 -11.25 45.11
C ALA A 357 22.70 -11.00 46.17
N VAL A 358 22.94 -10.10 47.12
CA VAL A 358 21.94 -9.70 48.13
C VAL A 358 20.83 -8.86 47.50
N ILE A 359 21.17 -7.97 46.57
CA ILE A 359 20.19 -7.17 45.82
C ILE A 359 19.31 -8.09 44.95
N ALA A 360 19.92 -9.06 44.28
CA ALA A 360 19.23 -10.06 43.46
C ALA A 360 18.20 -10.86 44.29
N ASP A 361 18.61 -11.34 45.47
CA ASP A 361 17.74 -12.09 46.38
C ASP A 361 16.55 -11.24 46.88
N VAL A 362 16.80 -10.01 47.34
CA VAL A 362 15.76 -9.11 47.88
C VAL A 362 14.74 -8.68 46.83
N THR A 363 15.18 -8.50 45.58
CA THR A 363 14.31 -8.04 44.48
C THR A 363 13.69 -9.18 43.67
N GLY A 364 14.11 -10.43 43.96
CA GLY A 364 13.75 -11.62 43.18
C GLY A 364 14.22 -11.54 41.73
N LEU A 365 15.36 -10.88 41.48
CA LEU A 365 16.01 -10.77 40.18
C LEU A 365 17.23 -11.70 40.11
N THR A 366 17.70 -11.99 38.91
CA THR A 366 19.01 -12.66 38.74
C THR A 366 20.16 -11.65 38.89
N VAL A 367 21.33 -12.15 39.26
CA VAL A 367 22.56 -11.32 39.34
C VAL A 367 22.87 -10.62 38.01
N GLU A 368 22.61 -11.28 36.88
CA GLU A 368 22.77 -10.72 35.53
C GLU A 368 21.81 -9.56 35.27
N GLN A 369 20.53 -9.69 35.66
CA GLN A 369 19.54 -8.62 35.53
C GLN A 369 19.89 -7.41 36.41
N VAL A 370 20.35 -7.65 37.65
CA VAL A 370 20.80 -6.56 38.54
C VAL A 370 22.02 -5.85 37.95
N ASN A 371 23.00 -6.57 37.43
CA ASN A 371 24.18 -5.98 36.78
C ASN A 371 23.82 -5.17 35.53
N ALA A 372 22.89 -5.66 34.70
CA ALA A 372 22.40 -4.92 33.55
C ALA A 372 21.72 -3.60 33.94
N MET A 373 20.87 -3.63 34.99
CA MET A 373 20.21 -2.43 35.51
C MET A 373 21.18 -1.41 36.11
N ILE A 374 22.27 -1.87 36.74
CA ILE A 374 23.34 -1.01 37.26
C ILE A 374 24.15 -0.39 36.11
N ALA A 375 24.52 -1.18 35.09
CA ALA A 375 25.32 -0.75 33.95
C ALA A 375 24.65 0.36 33.12
N ASP A 376 23.34 0.27 32.93
CA ASP A 376 22.53 1.25 32.20
C ASP A 376 22.55 2.63 32.90
N GLN A 377 22.76 2.65 34.23
CA GLN A 377 22.87 3.90 34.99
C GLN A 377 24.20 4.62 34.77
N THR A 378 25.29 3.88 34.73
CA THR A 378 26.64 4.43 34.52
C THR A 378 26.83 5.08 33.15
N ASP A 379 26.00 4.71 32.16
CA ASP A 379 26.00 5.36 30.85
C ASP A 379 25.07 6.58 30.79
N SER A 380 24.02 6.64 31.62
CA SER A 380 23.13 7.81 31.73
C SER A 380 23.69 8.98 32.56
N ALA A 381 24.79 8.76 33.30
CA ALA A 381 25.45 9.77 34.15
C ALA A 381 26.71 10.39 33.51
N LYS A 382 27.01 10.05 32.25
CA LYS A 382 27.99 10.71 31.38
C LYS A 382 27.25 11.61 30.39
#